data_AF-A0A835KLW9-F1
#
_entry.id   AF-A0A835KLW9-F1
#
_cell.length_a   1.000
_cell.length_b   1.000
_cell.length_c   1.000
_cell.angle_alpha   90.00
_cell.angle_beta   90.00
_cell.angle_gamma   90.00
#
_symmetry.space_group_name_H-M   'P 1'
#
loop_
_entity.id
_entity.type
_entity.pdbx_description
1 polymer ?
#
loop_
_entity_poly.entity_id
_entity_poly.type
_entity_poly.pdbx_seq_one_letter_code
_entity_poly.pdbx_strand_id
1 'polypeptide(L)'
;MWCKDKLGGETRNGTTHLHDHLKICQARACRKVSVEKYIFDQEVVRKELGLMICLHEYPLSMVDHTGFRKFCAAMQPMFKVPTDILDMHDVQRKSIVKYFQQLSSRVAITTDMWTANHQKKGYMAVTAHYIDDKWELRSFLLR
;
A
#
# COMPACT_ATOMS: atom_id res chain seq x y z
N MET A 1 -7.93 16.08 16.63
CA MET A 1 -7.89 16.70 17.97
C MET A 1 -8.26 18.16 17.79
N TRP A 2 -9.28 18.65 18.49
CA TRP A 2 -9.72 20.06 18.45
C TRP A 2 -8.88 20.87 19.46
N CYS A 3 -8.49 22.11 19.13
CA CYS A 3 -7.93 22.99 20.15
C CYS A 3 -9.02 23.32 21.17
N LYS A 4 -8.71 23.22 22.46
CA LYS A 4 -9.67 23.52 23.55
C LYS A 4 -9.78 25.02 23.82
N ASP A 5 -9.21 25.85 22.95
CA ASP A 5 -9.23 27.30 23.06
C ASP A 5 -10.65 27.83 22.85
N LYS A 6 -11.11 28.66 23.78
CA LYS A 6 -12.42 29.30 23.71
C LYS A 6 -12.32 30.52 22.80
N LEU A 7 -12.94 30.44 21.63
CA LEU A 7 -13.02 31.56 20.69
C LEU A 7 -14.41 32.21 20.82
N GLY A 8 -14.45 33.55 20.77
CA GLY A 8 -15.71 34.28 20.87
C GLY A 8 -16.60 34.08 19.65
N GLY A 9 -17.90 33.89 19.89
CA GLY A 9 -18.93 33.67 18.84
C GLY A 9 -20.09 34.66 18.91
N GLU A 10 -19.89 35.84 19.49
CA GLU A 10 -20.92 36.88 19.55
C GLU A 10 -21.26 37.39 18.15
N THR A 11 -22.51 37.83 17.95
CA THR A 11 -23.01 38.29 16.64
C THR A 11 -22.28 39.52 16.10
N ARG A 12 -21.59 40.28 16.97
CA ARG A 12 -20.75 41.43 16.61
C ARG A 12 -19.31 41.05 16.28
N ASN A 13 -18.89 39.84 16.62
CA ASN A 13 -17.55 39.36 16.30
C ASN A 13 -17.52 38.91 14.84
N GLY A 14 -16.77 39.62 14.01
CA GLY A 14 -16.44 39.14 12.67
C GLY A 14 -15.63 37.84 12.70
N THR A 15 -15.40 37.24 11.54
CA THR A 15 -14.71 35.94 11.44
C THR A 15 -13.18 36.03 11.43
N THR A 16 -12.59 37.24 11.43
CA THR A 16 -11.15 37.46 11.31
C THR A 16 -10.35 36.76 12.40
N HIS A 17 -10.77 36.89 13.67
CA HIS A 17 -10.10 36.25 14.80
C HIS A 17 -10.08 34.71 14.69
N LEU A 18 -11.13 34.11 14.11
CA LEU A 18 -11.16 32.66 13.85
C LEU A 18 -10.15 32.27 12.75
N HIS A 19 -10.03 33.08 11.69
CA HIS A 19 -9.06 32.86 10.62
C HIS A 19 -7.61 33.02 11.10
N ASP A 20 -7.35 33.99 11.98
CA ASP A 20 -6.02 34.20 12.54
C ASP A 20 -5.65 33.09 13.53
N HIS A 21 -6.59 32.68 14.37
CA HIS A 21 -6.43 31.50 15.21
C HIS A 21 -6.10 30.26 14.36
N LEU A 22 -6.78 30.08 13.22
CA LEU A 22 -6.56 28.94 12.32
C LEU A 22 -5.13 28.89 11.74
N LYS A 23 -4.47 30.04 11.58
CA LYS A 23 -3.08 30.14 11.09
C LYS A 23 -2.04 29.78 12.16
N ILE A 24 -2.33 30.07 13.43
CA ILE A 24 -1.36 29.95 14.53
C ILE A 24 -1.64 28.78 15.48
N CYS A 25 -2.79 28.10 15.33
CA CYS A 25 -3.23 27.04 16.24
C CYS A 25 -2.25 25.86 16.26
N GLN A 26 -1.55 25.69 17.39
CA GLN A 26 -0.58 24.62 17.59
C GLN A 26 -1.21 23.22 17.55
N ALA A 27 -2.46 23.06 18.01
CA ALA A 27 -3.18 21.78 17.94
C ALA A 27 -3.46 21.34 16.49
N ARG A 28 -3.49 22.29 15.55
CA ARG A 28 -3.55 22.02 14.10
C ARG A 28 -2.15 21.85 13.50
N ALA A 29 -1.17 22.64 13.97
CA ALA A 29 0.21 22.60 13.48
C ALA A 29 0.99 21.35 13.94
N CYS A 30 0.60 20.73 15.07
CA CYS A 30 1.28 19.60 15.66
C CYS A 30 0.42 18.33 15.58
N ARG A 31 0.42 17.67 14.40
CA ARG A 31 0.16 16.23 14.31
C ARG A 31 1.45 15.40 14.48
N LYS A 32 2.52 16.02 15.00
CA LYS A 32 3.80 15.35 15.21
C LYS A 32 3.68 14.47 16.44
N VAL A 33 3.79 13.15 16.24
CA VAL A 33 3.87 12.18 17.32
C VAL A 33 5.34 11.85 17.53
N SER A 34 5.81 11.88 18.78
CA SER A 34 7.13 11.35 19.13
C SER A 34 7.05 9.82 19.06
N VAL A 35 7.83 9.23 18.16
CA VAL A 35 7.98 7.78 18.08
C VAL A 35 9.11 7.37 19.03
N GLU A 36 8.94 6.27 19.75
CA GLU A 36 10.00 5.64 20.54
C GLU A 36 11.21 5.26 19.65
N LYS A 37 12.28 4.76 20.26
CA LYS A 37 13.51 4.36 19.55
C LYS A 37 13.23 3.17 18.61
N TYR A 38 12.83 3.46 17.37
CA TYR A 38 12.59 2.48 16.33
C TYR A 38 13.86 2.24 15.51
N ILE A 39 14.23 0.98 15.30
CA ILE A 39 15.33 0.59 14.40
C ILE A 39 14.71 0.25 13.06
N PHE A 40 15.08 1.00 12.03
CA PHE A 40 14.63 0.77 10.68
C PHE A 40 15.39 -0.39 10.03
N ASP A 41 14.65 -1.39 9.56
CA ASP A 41 15.15 -2.49 8.74
C ASP A 41 14.60 -2.36 7.32
N GLN A 42 15.48 -2.12 6.36
CA GLN A 42 15.11 -1.94 4.96
C GLN A 42 14.64 -3.25 4.31
N GLU A 43 15.18 -4.40 4.71
CA GLU A 43 14.84 -5.68 4.10
C GLU A 43 13.42 -6.12 4.47
N VAL A 44 12.97 -5.78 5.68
CA VAL A 44 11.57 -5.97 6.09
C VAL A 44 10.63 -5.18 5.19
N VAL A 45 10.90 -3.88 4.99
CA VAL A 45 10.03 -3.04 4.15
C VAL A 45 10.08 -3.46 2.68
N ARG A 46 11.24 -3.88 2.16
CA ARG A 46 11.37 -4.43 0.80
C ARG A 46 10.50 -5.68 0.64
N LYS A 47 10.56 -6.62 1.60
CA LYS A 47 9.72 -7.82 1.60
C LYS A 47 8.22 -7.47 1.61
N GLU A 48 7.79 -6.57 2.50
CA GLU A 48 6.38 -6.15 2.59
C GLU A 48 5.91 -5.43 1.32
N LEU A 49 6.74 -4.60 0.70
CA LEU A 49 6.45 -3.99 -0.60
C LEU A 49 6.25 -5.05 -1.69
N GLY A 50 7.10 -6.08 -1.72
CA GLY A 50 6.98 -7.18 -2.69
C GLY A 50 5.70 -7.98 -2.48
N LEU A 51 5.36 -8.28 -1.23
CA LEU A 51 4.11 -8.96 -0.87
C LEU A 51 2.89 -8.13 -1.26
N MET A 52 2.90 -6.82 -0.98
CA MET A 52 1.82 -5.90 -1.36
C MET A 52 1.59 -5.90 -2.87
N ILE A 53 2.67 -5.86 -3.66
CA ILE A 53 2.60 -5.89 -5.12
C ILE A 53 1.99 -7.21 -5.61
N CYS A 54 2.45 -8.36 -5.09
CA CYS A 54 1.90 -9.66 -5.48
C CYS A 54 0.44 -9.81 -5.04
N LEU A 55 0.10 -9.41 -3.81
CA LEU A 55 -1.22 -9.60 -3.20
C LEU A 55 -2.29 -8.75 -3.87
N HIS A 56 -1.96 -7.51 -4.24
CA HIS A 56 -2.90 -6.55 -4.82
C HIS A 56 -2.73 -6.37 -6.33
N GLU A 57 -1.89 -7.20 -6.96
CA GLU A 57 -1.61 -7.18 -8.39
C GLU A 57 -1.21 -5.77 -8.88
N TYR A 58 -0.46 -5.04 -8.05
CA TYR A 58 -0.04 -3.70 -8.42
C TYR A 58 0.98 -3.75 -9.57
N PRO A 59 0.94 -2.77 -10.50
CA PRO A 59 1.96 -2.66 -11.52
C PRO A 59 3.34 -2.58 -10.91
N LEU A 60 4.30 -3.37 -11.42
CA LEU A 60 5.69 -3.33 -10.95
C LEU A 60 6.30 -1.92 -11.11
N SER A 61 5.85 -1.16 -12.11
CA SER A 61 6.25 0.23 -12.34
C SER A 61 5.80 1.21 -11.24
N MET A 62 4.93 0.79 -10.32
CA MET A 62 4.47 1.65 -9.20
C MET A 62 5.65 2.24 -8.42
N VAL A 63 6.75 1.49 -8.29
CA VAL A 63 7.96 1.94 -7.58
C VAL A 63 8.65 3.12 -8.27
N ASP A 64 8.44 3.32 -9.57
CA ASP A 64 9.01 4.42 -10.36
C ASP A 64 8.15 5.67 -10.35
N HIS A 65 6.89 5.55 -9.91
CA HIS A 65 6.00 6.69 -9.87
C HIS A 65 6.50 7.73 -8.87
N THR A 66 6.64 8.98 -9.32
CA THR A 66 7.12 10.09 -8.48
C THR A 66 6.27 10.29 -7.23
N GLY A 67 4.95 10.10 -7.33
CA GLY A 67 4.03 10.18 -6.19
C GLY A 67 4.33 9.12 -5.13
N PHE A 68 4.56 7.87 -5.54
CA PHE A 68 4.89 6.77 -4.64
C PHE A 68 6.23 7.02 -3.92
N ARG A 69 7.27 7.44 -4.66
CA ARG A 69 8.59 7.77 -4.08
C ARG A 69 8.50 8.88 -3.05
N LYS A 70 7.72 9.94 -3.33
CA LYS A 70 7.47 11.04 -2.37
C LYS A 70 6.72 10.56 -1.13
N PHE A 71 5.71 9.72 -1.30
CA PHE A 71 4.96 9.12 -0.20
C PHE A 71 5.86 8.29 0.72
N CYS A 72 6.65 7.39 0.15
CA CYS A 72 7.64 6.58 0.88
C CYS A 72 8.66 7.44 1.65
N ALA A 73 9.24 8.45 1.00
CA ALA A 73 10.21 9.34 1.63
C ALA A 73 9.60 10.16 2.78
N ALA A 74 8.33 10.54 2.67
CA ALA A 74 7.61 11.25 3.73
C ALA A 74 7.32 10.35 4.95
N MET A 75 7.10 9.04 4.73
CA MET A 75 6.88 8.08 5.81
C MET A 75 8.17 7.64 6.50
N GLN A 76 9.20 7.32 5.72
CA GLN A 76 10.49 6.86 6.22
C GLN A 76 11.61 7.37 5.30
N PRO A 77 12.29 8.47 5.68
CA PRO A 77 13.31 9.09 4.83
C PRO A 77 14.50 8.19 4.51
N MET A 78 14.80 7.19 5.36
CA MET A 78 15.90 6.24 5.15
C MET A 78 15.55 5.10 4.20
N PHE A 79 14.27 4.93 3.83
CA PHE A 79 13.86 3.85 2.94
C PHE A 79 14.29 4.15 1.49
N LYS A 80 15.11 3.26 0.95
CA LYS A 80 15.49 3.26 -0.46
C LYS A 80 14.54 2.37 -1.24
N VAL A 81 13.75 2.99 -2.11
CA VAL A 81 12.84 2.27 -3.02
C VAL A 81 13.66 1.32 -3.90
N PRO A 82 13.29 0.02 -3.97
CA PRO A 82 14.03 -0.99 -4.73
C PRO A 82 14.10 -0.65 -6.22
N THR A 83 15.25 -0.92 -6.84
CA THR A 83 15.44 -0.89 -8.29
C THR A 83 15.34 -2.29 -8.91
N ASP A 84 15.49 -3.32 -8.08
CA ASP A 84 15.45 -4.75 -8.38
C ASP A 84 14.04 -5.34 -8.21
N ILE A 85 13.02 -4.59 -8.65
CA ILE A 85 11.60 -4.91 -8.42
C ILE A 85 11.17 -6.25 -9.03
N LEU A 86 11.76 -6.61 -10.17
CA LEU A 86 11.49 -7.87 -10.86
C LEU A 86 11.95 -9.07 -10.04
N ASP A 87 13.18 -9.04 -9.54
CA ASP A 87 13.76 -10.12 -8.74
C ASP A 87 12.99 -10.27 -7.42
N MET A 88 12.65 -9.14 -6.79
CA MET A 88 11.86 -9.11 -5.57
C MET A 88 10.47 -9.70 -5.77
N HIS A 89 9.79 -9.33 -6.86
CA HIS A 89 8.50 -9.89 -7.23
C HIS A 89 8.59 -11.41 -7.44
N ASP A 90 9.60 -11.88 -8.16
CA ASP A 90 9.80 -13.31 -8.41
C ASP A 90 10.05 -14.12 -7.13
N VAL A 91 10.81 -13.57 -6.18
CA VAL A 91 11.03 -14.18 -4.87
C VAL A 91 9.72 -14.30 -4.10
N GLN A 92 8.92 -13.23 -4.04
CA GLN A 92 7.63 -13.28 -3.32
C GLN A 92 6.61 -14.16 -4.04
N ARG A 93 6.52 -14.11 -5.36
CA ARG A 93 5.66 -15.01 -6.13
C ARG A 93 6.00 -16.48 -5.86
N LYS A 94 7.29 -16.85 -5.83
CA LYS A 94 7.73 -18.21 -5.48
C LYS A 94 7.38 -18.59 -4.05
N SER A 95 7.45 -17.65 -3.10
CA SER A 95 7.07 -17.91 -1.70
C SER A 95 5.57 -18.21 -1.58
N ILE A 96 4.74 -17.46 -2.31
CA ILE A 96 3.29 -17.67 -2.36
C ILE A 96 2.96 -19.02 -3.00
N VAL A 97 3.62 -19.39 -4.10
CA VAL A 97 3.45 -20.73 -4.70
C VAL A 97 3.83 -21.84 -3.73
N LYS A 98 4.90 -21.69 -2.95
CA LYS A 98 5.26 -22.66 -1.90
C LYS A 98 4.22 -22.73 -0.79
N TYR A 99 3.64 -21.59 -0.40
CA TYR A 99 2.53 -21.56 0.55
C TYR A 99 1.33 -22.36 0.03
N PHE A 100 0.97 -22.19 -1.26
CA PHE A 100 -0.07 -22.99 -1.90
C PHE A 100 0.19 -24.51 -1.86
N GLN A 101 1.45 -24.94 -1.98
CA GLN A 101 1.81 -26.36 -1.88
C GLN A 101 1.59 -26.95 -0.48
N GLN A 102 1.50 -26.11 0.55
CA GLN A 102 1.30 -26.52 1.93
C GLN A 102 -0.19 -26.51 2.33
N LEU A 103 -1.06 -25.93 1.51
CA LEU A 103 -2.49 -25.92 1.80
C LEU A 103 -3.04 -27.34 1.74
N SER A 104 -3.76 -27.72 2.80
CA SER A 104 -4.57 -28.94 2.84
C SER A 104 -5.92 -28.75 2.17
N SER A 105 -6.31 -27.51 1.87
CA SER A 105 -7.56 -27.17 1.20
C SER A 105 -7.50 -27.43 -0.31
N ARG A 106 -8.68 -27.58 -0.92
CA ARG A 106 -8.79 -27.75 -2.38
C ARG A 106 -8.55 -26.40 -3.05
N VAL A 107 -7.70 -26.40 -4.07
CA VAL A 107 -7.44 -25.24 -4.93
C VAL A 107 -8.13 -25.45 -6.28
N ALA A 108 -8.93 -24.48 -6.72
CA ALA A 108 -9.49 -24.43 -8.06
C ALA A 108 -8.68 -23.48 -8.93
N ILE A 109 -8.30 -23.90 -10.13
CA ILE A 109 -7.54 -23.07 -11.08
C ILE A 109 -8.48 -22.65 -12.20
N THR A 110 -8.53 -21.35 -12.48
CA THR A 110 -9.22 -20.80 -13.64
C THR A 110 -8.20 -20.24 -14.63
N THR A 111 -8.54 -20.28 -15.90
CA THR A 111 -7.73 -19.71 -16.96
C THR A 111 -8.63 -18.85 -17.82
N ASP A 112 -8.35 -17.55 -17.86
CA ASP A 112 -9.04 -16.60 -18.72
C ASP A 112 -8.14 -16.25 -19.89
N MET A 113 -8.67 -16.31 -21.11
CA MET A 113 -7.91 -16.05 -22.33
C MET A 113 -8.60 -14.97 -23.15
N TRP A 114 -7.84 -13.95 -23.55
CA TRP A 114 -8.35 -12.88 -24.40
C TRP A 114 -7.34 -12.49 -25.48
N THR A 115 -7.81 -11.84 -26.53
CA THR A 115 -6.94 -11.30 -27.60
C THR A 115 -7.02 -9.78 -27.58
N ALA A 116 -5.87 -9.11 -27.48
CA ALA A 116 -5.83 -7.66 -27.56
C ALA A 116 -5.75 -7.22 -29.04
N ASN A 117 -6.86 -6.70 -29.58
CA ASN A 117 -6.98 -6.29 -30.97
C ASN A 117 -5.88 -5.31 -31.41
N HIS A 118 -5.52 -4.34 -30.56
CA HIS A 118 -4.54 -3.31 -30.91
C HIS A 118 -3.09 -3.85 -31.01
N GLN A 119 -2.78 -4.94 -30.30
CA GLN A 119 -1.44 -5.55 -30.29
C GLN A 119 -1.36 -6.82 -31.14
N LYS A 120 -2.51 -7.35 -31.59
CA LYS A 120 -2.63 -8.66 -32.24
C LYS A 120 -1.95 -9.77 -31.42
N LYS A 121 -2.08 -9.71 -30.09
CA LYS A 121 -1.49 -10.66 -29.14
C LYS A 121 -2.59 -11.33 -28.32
N GLY A 122 -2.46 -12.65 -28.16
CA GLY A 122 -3.23 -13.43 -27.20
C GLY A 122 -2.63 -13.30 -25.80
N TYR A 123 -3.49 -13.20 -24.81
CA TYR A 123 -3.18 -13.15 -23.39
C TYR A 123 -3.90 -14.28 -22.67
N MET A 124 -3.30 -14.71 -21.57
CA MET A 124 -3.86 -15.72 -20.69
C MET A 124 -3.55 -15.30 -19.27
N ALA A 125 -4.58 -15.18 -18.44
CA ALA A 125 -4.46 -15.06 -16.99
C ALA A 125 -4.75 -16.43 -16.37
N VAL A 126 -3.92 -16.86 -15.42
CA VAL A 126 -4.12 -18.08 -14.64
C VAL A 126 -4.32 -17.68 -13.19
N THR A 127 -5.49 -17.97 -12.61
CA THR A 127 -5.83 -17.59 -11.23
C THR A 127 -6.11 -18.83 -10.40
N ALA A 128 -5.50 -18.90 -9.21
CA ALA A 128 -5.80 -19.91 -8.21
C ALA A 128 -6.82 -19.39 -7.21
N HIS A 129 -7.86 -20.17 -6.93
CA HIS A 129 -8.91 -19.88 -5.95
C HIS A 129 -8.89 -20.93 -4.85
N TYR A 130 -8.98 -20.52 -3.59
CA TYR A 130 -9.05 -21.42 -2.44
C TYR A 130 -9.84 -20.81 -1.30
N ILE A 131 -10.29 -21.65 -0.36
CA ILE A 131 -10.88 -21.22 0.91
C ILE A 131 -9.79 -21.30 1.98
N ASP A 132 -9.59 -20.20 2.72
CA ASP A 132 -8.62 -20.14 3.81
C ASP A 132 -9.19 -20.65 5.16
N ASP A 133 -8.36 -20.68 6.19
CA ASP A 133 -8.74 -21.16 7.53
C ASP A 133 -9.83 -20.29 8.20
N LYS A 134 -10.05 -19.07 7.69
CA LYS A 134 -11.12 -18.16 8.14
C LYS A 134 -12.41 -18.35 7.33
N TRP A 135 -12.45 -19.35 6.44
CA TRP A 135 -13.56 -19.63 5.55
C TRP A 135 -13.81 -18.50 4.52
N GLU A 136 -12.76 -17.77 4.15
CA GLU A 136 -12.85 -16.71 3.15
C GLU A 136 -12.31 -17.20 1.79
N LEU A 137 -13.01 -16.84 0.70
CA LEU A 137 -12.54 -17.09 -0.65
C LEU A 137 -11.36 -16.17 -0.97
N ARG A 138 -10.23 -16.77 -1.32
CA ARG A 138 -9.02 -16.10 -1.76
C ARG A 138 -8.76 -16.43 -3.22
N SER A 139 -8.30 -15.42 -3.96
CA SER A 139 -7.90 -15.55 -5.37
C SER A 139 -6.50 -14.97 -5.53
N PHE A 140 -5.67 -15.65 -6.32
CA PHE A 140 -4.29 -15.22 -6.55
C PHE A 140 -3.91 -15.44 -8.02
N LEU A 141 -3.46 -14.38 -8.70
CA LEU A 141 -2.95 -14.46 -10.06
C LEU A 141 -1.58 -15.15 -10.09
N LEU A 142 -1.51 -16.26 -10.80
CA LEU A 142 -0.30 -17.04 -10.99
C LEU A 142 0.51 -16.56 -12.20
N ARG A 143 -0.15 -16.13 -13.28
CA ARG A 143 0.48 -15.73 -14.54
C ARG A 143 -0.46 -14.89 -15.38
#